data_AF-A0A9E5GGY7-F1
#
_entry.id   AF-A0A9E5GGY7-F1
#
_cell.length_a   1.000
_cell.length_b   1.000
_cell.length_c   1.000
_cell.angle_alpha   90.00
_cell.angle_beta   90.00
_cell.angle_gamma   90.00
#
_symmetry.space_group_name_H-M   'P 1'
#
loop_
_entity.id
_entity.type
_entity.pdbx_description
1 polymer ?
#
loop_
_entity_poly.entity_id
_entity_poly.type
_entity_poly.pdbx_seq_one_letter_code
_entity_poly.pdbx_strand_id
1 'polypeptide(L)'
;MTIETTHIFGSNPKVIEPLDADIIVARGITAHAIAMYKSSVHVVPIALSSADLLEALSQAKRLIHSAHIGIVTNEQLCDSQTIATLVNCPVSIFQVSDQEDVKMGLKQLKEQGCTVMVGGLTMCRLCEEQGLLHVHVKTGYQAVVHAVAEAVAAARSLDRAQTRGNLLGTLLNNASYALLAVNSNGTIIATNHQTEHLFGRSDLVGTQLEQIYRAGTQKEELVSIHGQRFLVTQQPISMDQETSGFIFTFQNAETIQKTEYKIRRELSRKGLVAKYQFSDIVTQNTYMQALLEKAKRFSEVPGAVLLLGETGTGKELFAQSIHNASPRSKEPFVAVNCAALPEQLLESELFGYVEGAFTGASKGGKAGLFELAHKGTIFLDEIVEMPIVVQAKLLRVLQEREIRRIGADMVIPVDVRVISAANNSIVQKV
;
A
#
# COMPACT_ATOMS: atom_id res chain seq x y z
N MET A 1 -25.87 4.91 3.42
CA MET A 1 -26.62 5.01 2.15
C MET A 1 -28.02 5.47 2.48
N THR A 2 -28.34 6.71 2.15
CA THR A 2 -29.70 7.28 2.23
C THR A 2 -30.37 7.05 0.88
N ILE A 3 -31.66 6.71 0.88
CA ILE A 3 -32.45 6.55 -0.34
C ILE A 3 -33.60 7.54 -0.25
N GLU A 4 -33.70 8.42 -1.23
CA GLU A 4 -34.80 9.38 -1.35
C GLU A 4 -35.55 9.13 -2.65
N THR A 5 -36.86 9.35 -2.62
CA THR A 5 -37.74 9.18 -3.79
C THR A 5 -38.33 10.52 -4.16
N THR A 6 -38.06 10.98 -5.38
CA THR A 6 -38.55 12.25 -5.90
C THR A 6 -39.38 12.01 -7.16
N HIS A 7 -40.56 12.63 -7.24
CA HIS A 7 -41.46 12.46 -8.38
C HIS A 7 -41.23 13.57 -9.42
N ILE A 8 -40.47 13.25 -10.47
CA ILE A 8 -40.15 14.16 -11.58
C ILE A 8 -40.54 13.50 -12.90
N PHE A 9 -40.95 14.30 -13.88
CA PHE A 9 -41.30 13.88 -15.23
C PHE A 9 -40.83 14.93 -16.24
N GLY A 10 -40.61 14.52 -17.49
CA GLY A 10 -40.12 15.40 -18.56
C GLY A 10 -38.59 15.54 -18.59
N SER A 11 -38.12 16.48 -19.40
CA SER A 11 -36.69 16.71 -19.67
C SER A 11 -36.25 18.14 -19.35
N ASN A 12 -37.06 18.90 -18.60
CA ASN A 12 -36.81 20.30 -18.32
C ASN A 12 -35.61 20.48 -17.37
N PRO A 13 -34.54 21.20 -17.78
CA PRO A 13 -33.35 21.44 -16.96
C PRO A 13 -33.68 22.04 -15.58
N LYS A 14 -34.69 22.92 -15.49
CA LYS A 14 -35.07 23.57 -14.22
C LYS A 14 -35.53 22.60 -13.13
N VAL A 15 -36.00 21.41 -13.52
CA VAL A 15 -36.46 20.36 -12.60
C VAL A 15 -35.34 19.35 -12.31
N ILE A 16 -34.39 19.21 -13.23
CA ILE A 16 -33.26 18.27 -13.15
C ILE A 16 -32.09 18.86 -12.36
N GLU A 17 -31.79 20.14 -12.57
CA GLU A 17 -30.66 20.84 -11.96
C GLU A 17 -30.63 20.77 -10.42
N PRO A 18 -31.77 20.88 -9.70
CA PRO A 18 -31.80 20.78 -8.23
C PRO A 18 -31.55 19.38 -7.66
N LEU A 19 -31.49 18.33 -8.48
CA LEU A 19 -31.30 16.95 -7.99
C LEU A 19 -29.87 16.75 -7.45
N ASP A 20 -29.73 16.41 -6.17
CA ASP A 20 -28.43 16.16 -5.54
C ASP A 20 -28.32 14.71 -5.08
N ALA A 21 -27.54 13.90 -5.80
CA ALA A 21 -27.30 12.50 -5.50
C ALA A 21 -26.05 11.98 -6.24
N ASP A 22 -25.34 11.02 -5.64
CA ASP A 22 -24.22 10.32 -6.30
C ASP A 22 -24.70 9.40 -7.43
N ILE A 23 -25.87 8.77 -7.22
CA ILE A 23 -26.49 7.83 -8.16
C ILE A 23 -27.97 8.15 -8.29
N ILE A 24 -28.46 8.23 -9.53
CA ILE A 24 -29.87 8.45 -9.83
C ILE A 24 -30.41 7.29 -10.65
N VAL A 25 -31.54 6.72 -10.19
CA VAL A 25 -32.30 5.72 -10.93
C VAL A 25 -33.48 6.41 -11.62
N ALA A 26 -33.51 6.39 -12.94
CA ALA A 26 -34.52 7.12 -13.72
C ALA A 26 -34.93 6.33 -14.98
N ARG A 27 -36.02 6.73 -15.63
CA ARG A 27 -36.53 6.06 -16.85
C ARG A 27 -36.67 7.02 -18.02
N GLY A 28 -36.48 6.48 -19.22
CA GLY A 28 -36.83 7.12 -20.49
C GLY A 28 -36.11 8.46 -20.74
N ILE A 29 -36.82 9.39 -21.37
CA ILE A 29 -36.29 10.73 -21.70
C ILE A 29 -35.79 11.50 -20.47
N THR A 30 -36.35 11.26 -19.28
CA THR A 30 -35.89 11.89 -18.04
C THR A 30 -34.52 11.37 -17.62
N ALA A 31 -34.27 10.06 -17.74
CA ALA A 31 -32.94 9.48 -17.47
C ALA A 31 -31.88 10.03 -18.43
N HIS A 32 -32.20 10.10 -19.72
CA HIS A 32 -31.31 10.69 -20.74
C HIS A 32 -30.99 12.15 -20.44
N ALA A 33 -32.00 12.95 -20.09
CA ALA A 33 -31.80 14.36 -19.76
C ALA A 33 -30.90 14.53 -18.53
N ILE A 34 -31.08 13.73 -17.47
CA ILE A 34 -30.21 13.78 -16.28
C ILE A 34 -28.77 13.44 -16.64
N ALA A 35 -28.55 12.39 -17.43
CA ALA A 35 -27.21 11.98 -17.85
C ALA A 35 -26.50 13.05 -18.70
N MET A 36 -27.24 13.80 -19.53
CA MET A 36 -26.67 14.91 -20.31
C MET A 36 -26.36 16.15 -19.46
N TYR A 37 -27.25 16.54 -18.55
CA TYR A 37 -27.10 17.78 -17.79
C TYR A 37 -26.23 17.64 -16.54
N LYS A 38 -26.06 16.42 -16.00
CA LYS A 38 -25.27 16.16 -14.78
C LYS A 38 -24.22 15.08 -15.00
N SER A 39 -23.11 15.44 -15.66
CA SER A 39 -22.00 14.52 -15.97
C SER A 39 -21.29 13.94 -14.74
N SER A 40 -21.43 14.57 -13.57
CA SER A 40 -20.85 14.08 -12.31
C SER A 40 -21.69 13.03 -11.60
N VAL A 41 -22.93 12.77 -12.05
CA VAL A 41 -23.87 11.84 -11.40
C VAL A 41 -23.93 10.54 -12.19
N HIS A 42 -23.86 9.41 -11.51
CA HIS A 42 -24.03 8.11 -12.16
C HIS A 42 -25.52 7.80 -12.35
N VAL A 43 -25.99 7.76 -13.61
CA VAL A 43 -27.39 7.47 -13.91
C VAL A 43 -27.57 6.00 -14.25
N VAL A 44 -28.46 5.32 -13.53
CA VAL A 44 -28.87 3.93 -13.79
C VAL A 44 -30.25 3.94 -14.45
N PRO A 45 -30.35 3.59 -15.75
CA PRO A 45 -31.62 3.59 -16.45
C PRO A 45 -32.50 2.42 -16.03
N ILE A 46 -33.78 2.67 -15.83
CA ILE A 46 -34.80 1.62 -15.71
C ILE A 46 -35.21 1.20 -17.12
N ALA A 47 -34.71 0.06 -17.56
CA ALA A 47 -35.02 -0.49 -18.87
C ALA A 47 -36.52 -0.78 -19.03
N LEU A 48 -37.08 -0.45 -20.20
CA LEU A 48 -38.39 -0.91 -20.62
C LEU A 48 -38.29 -2.38 -21.03
N SER A 49 -39.11 -3.26 -20.43
CA SER A 49 -39.17 -4.64 -20.90
C SER A 49 -40.16 -4.81 -22.05
N SER A 50 -39.90 -5.77 -22.95
CA SER A 50 -40.82 -6.11 -24.03
C SER A 50 -42.18 -6.60 -23.51
N ALA A 51 -42.21 -7.23 -22.33
CA ALA A 51 -43.44 -7.68 -21.68
C ALA A 51 -44.33 -6.48 -21.27
N ASP A 52 -43.73 -5.44 -20.68
CA ASP A 52 -44.44 -4.21 -20.29
C ASP A 52 -45.08 -3.53 -21.50
N LEU A 53 -44.33 -3.46 -22.61
CA LEU A 53 -44.83 -2.89 -23.87
C LEU A 53 -45.98 -3.72 -24.43
N LEU A 54 -45.84 -5.05 -24.50
CA LEU A 54 -46.90 -5.94 -25.01
C LEU A 54 -48.17 -5.88 -24.16
N GLU A 55 -48.05 -5.78 -22.82
CA GLU A 55 -49.19 -5.61 -21.93
C GLU A 55 -49.93 -4.30 -22.23
N ALA A 56 -49.21 -3.19 -22.36
CA ALA A 56 -49.79 -1.90 -22.69
C ALA A 56 -50.46 -1.89 -24.07
N LEU A 57 -49.85 -2.52 -25.08
CA LEU A 57 -50.43 -2.67 -26.41
C LEU A 57 -51.71 -3.54 -26.39
N SER A 58 -51.72 -4.61 -25.59
CA SER A 58 -52.90 -5.45 -25.39
C SER A 58 -54.05 -4.67 -24.75
N GLN A 59 -53.76 -3.83 -23.76
CA GLN A 59 -54.73 -2.93 -23.14
C GLN A 59 -55.27 -1.90 -24.14
N ALA A 60 -54.39 -1.26 -24.92
CA ALA A 60 -54.77 -0.28 -25.93
C ALA A 60 -55.73 -0.87 -26.99
N LYS A 61 -55.47 -2.11 -27.42
CA LYS A 61 -56.35 -2.84 -28.34
C LYS A 61 -57.75 -3.10 -27.76
N ARG A 62 -57.86 -3.38 -26.45
CA ARG A 62 -59.17 -3.65 -25.81
C ARG A 62 -60.03 -2.40 -25.67
N LEU A 63 -59.44 -1.21 -25.70
CA LEU A 63 -60.18 0.05 -25.56
C LEU A 63 -61.01 0.39 -26.81
N ILE A 64 -60.51 0.03 -28.01
CA ILE A 64 -61.17 0.37 -29.29
C ILE A 64 -61.08 -0.83 -30.25
N HIS A 65 -62.24 -1.32 -30.72
CA HIS A 65 -62.34 -2.50 -31.58
C HIS A 65 -61.61 -2.36 -32.94
N SER A 66 -61.42 -1.13 -33.41
CA SER A 66 -60.66 -0.77 -34.63
C SER A 66 -59.57 0.25 -34.31
N ALA A 67 -58.77 0.00 -33.26
CA ALA A 67 -57.71 0.90 -32.86
C ALA A 67 -56.66 1.08 -33.98
N HIS A 68 -56.09 2.29 -34.08
CA HIS A 68 -54.78 2.51 -34.68
C HIS A 68 -53.87 3.03 -33.56
N ILE A 69 -52.86 2.25 -33.21
CA ILE A 69 -52.04 2.49 -32.02
C ILE A 69 -50.81 3.34 -32.38
N GLY A 70 -50.69 4.51 -31.75
CA GLY A 70 -49.48 5.33 -31.84
C GLY A 70 -48.53 5.07 -30.67
N ILE A 71 -47.35 4.52 -30.92
CA ILE A 71 -46.33 4.27 -29.91
C ILE A 71 -45.35 5.45 -29.84
N VAL A 72 -45.18 6.02 -28.66
CA VAL A 72 -44.18 7.07 -28.37
C VAL A 72 -43.14 6.51 -27.41
N THR A 73 -41.89 6.40 -27.86
CA THR A 73 -40.82 5.75 -27.10
C THR A 73 -39.46 6.38 -27.35
N ASN A 74 -38.58 6.37 -26.35
CA ASN A 74 -37.17 6.72 -26.50
C ASN A 74 -36.28 5.48 -26.72
N GLU A 75 -36.88 4.30 -26.77
CA GLU A 75 -36.20 3.02 -27.00
C GLU A 75 -36.22 2.67 -28.49
N GLN A 76 -35.22 1.91 -28.92
CA GLN A 76 -35.21 1.34 -30.26
C GLN A 76 -36.06 0.07 -30.28
N LEU A 77 -37.19 0.13 -31.00
CA LEU A 77 -38.13 -0.99 -31.14
C LEU A 77 -37.94 -1.70 -32.48
N CYS A 78 -38.57 -2.88 -32.61
CA CYS A 78 -38.79 -3.52 -33.90
C CYS A 78 -39.65 -2.62 -34.82
N ASP A 79 -39.63 -2.91 -36.12
CA ASP A 79 -40.41 -2.17 -37.10
C ASP A 79 -41.92 -2.23 -36.81
N SER A 80 -42.64 -1.21 -37.27
CA SER A 80 -44.08 -1.08 -37.03
C SER A 80 -44.90 -2.21 -37.62
N GLN A 81 -44.45 -2.86 -38.70
CA GLN A 81 -45.18 -3.97 -39.34
C GLN A 81 -45.10 -5.23 -38.47
N THR A 82 -43.93 -5.53 -37.91
CA THR A 82 -43.75 -6.64 -36.98
C THR A 82 -44.63 -6.47 -35.74
N ILE A 83 -44.64 -5.29 -35.13
CA ILE A 83 -45.46 -5.02 -33.94
C ILE A 83 -46.96 -5.04 -34.29
N ALA A 84 -47.35 -4.48 -35.45
CA ALA A 84 -48.72 -4.54 -35.93
C ALA A 84 -49.21 -5.98 -36.13
N THR A 85 -48.33 -6.86 -36.62
CA THR A 85 -48.63 -8.29 -36.81
C THR A 85 -48.82 -9.00 -35.46
N LEU A 86 -47.96 -8.72 -34.48
CA LEU A 86 -48.04 -9.31 -33.13
C LEU A 86 -49.31 -8.91 -32.38
N VAL A 87 -49.69 -7.63 -32.46
CA VAL A 87 -50.88 -7.11 -31.78
C VAL A 87 -52.15 -7.33 -32.61
N ASN A 88 -52.01 -7.64 -33.91
CA ASN A 88 -53.09 -7.73 -34.89
C ASN A 88 -53.93 -6.45 -34.90
N CYS A 89 -53.26 -5.32 -35.14
CA CYS A 89 -53.77 -3.95 -35.11
C CYS A 89 -52.80 -3.02 -35.84
N PRO A 90 -53.24 -2.00 -36.61
CA PRO A 90 -52.33 -0.99 -37.16
C PRO A 90 -51.53 -0.29 -36.06
N VAL A 91 -50.23 -0.10 -36.28
CA VAL A 91 -49.30 0.54 -35.36
C VAL A 91 -48.45 1.56 -36.09
N SER A 92 -48.33 2.76 -35.53
CA SER A 92 -47.34 3.77 -35.91
C SER A 92 -46.39 4.01 -34.74
N ILE A 93 -45.11 4.23 -35.01
CA ILE A 93 -44.08 4.44 -33.98
C ILE A 93 -43.43 5.79 -34.22
N PHE A 94 -43.27 6.56 -33.14
CA PHE A 94 -42.50 7.80 -33.14
C PHE A 94 -41.43 7.77 -32.04
N GLN A 95 -40.17 7.96 -32.45
CA GLN A 95 -39.04 8.00 -31.52
C GLN A 95 -38.88 9.41 -30.93
N VAL A 96 -38.57 9.48 -29.63
CA VAL A 96 -38.42 10.75 -28.91
C VAL A 96 -37.13 10.77 -28.11
N SER A 97 -36.47 11.92 -28.09
CA SER A 97 -35.27 12.14 -27.25
C SER A 97 -35.60 13.05 -26.06
N ASP A 98 -36.56 13.95 -26.21
CA ASP A 98 -36.94 14.92 -25.18
C ASP A 98 -38.46 15.17 -25.12
N GLN A 99 -38.88 16.10 -24.26
CA GLN A 99 -40.28 16.45 -24.07
C GLN A 99 -40.90 17.22 -25.24
N GLU A 100 -40.13 17.96 -26.04
CA GLU A 100 -40.65 18.66 -27.23
C GLU A 100 -40.90 17.67 -28.37
N ASP A 101 -40.01 16.68 -28.54
CA ASP A 101 -40.20 15.56 -29.46
C ASP A 101 -41.49 14.80 -29.15
N VAL A 102 -41.82 14.59 -27.87
CA VAL A 102 -43.10 13.98 -27.48
C VAL A 102 -44.30 14.78 -27.99
N LYS A 103 -44.26 16.12 -27.88
CA LYS A 103 -45.35 16.96 -28.39
C LYS A 103 -45.45 16.88 -29.92
N MET A 104 -44.31 16.85 -30.62
CA MET A 104 -44.26 16.71 -32.07
C MET A 104 -44.82 15.34 -32.51
N GLY A 105 -44.36 14.27 -31.86
CA GLY A 105 -44.79 12.90 -32.12
C GLY A 105 -46.29 12.71 -31.92
N LEU A 106 -46.87 13.28 -30.87
CA LEU A 106 -48.31 13.23 -30.63
C LEU A 106 -49.12 13.89 -31.76
N LYS A 107 -48.65 15.03 -32.30
CA LYS A 107 -49.31 15.69 -33.44
C LYS A 107 -49.24 14.81 -34.69
N GLN A 108 -48.07 14.28 -35.01
CA GLN A 108 -47.85 13.46 -36.20
C GLN A 108 -48.62 12.14 -36.15
N LEU A 109 -48.65 11.46 -35.00
CA LEU A 109 -49.42 10.23 -34.82
C LEU A 109 -50.93 10.49 -34.95
N LYS A 110 -51.40 11.64 -34.48
CA LYS A 110 -52.80 12.06 -34.65
C LYS A 110 -53.16 12.30 -36.12
N GLU A 111 -52.27 12.96 -36.87
CA GLU A 111 -52.43 13.16 -38.33
C GLU A 111 -52.43 11.85 -39.12
N GLN A 112 -51.69 10.84 -38.64
CA GLN A 112 -51.70 9.48 -39.18
C GLN A 112 -52.96 8.67 -38.80
N GLY A 113 -53.89 9.28 -38.06
CA GLY A 113 -55.15 8.65 -37.66
C GLY A 113 -55.02 7.68 -36.50
N CYS A 114 -53.98 7.80 -35.66
CA CYS A 114 -53.89 7.01 -34.43
C CYS A 114 -55.01 7.39 -33.45
N THR A 115 -55.74 6.39 -32.98
CA THR A 115 -56.90 6.55 -32.09
C THR A 115 -56.56 6.39 -30.61
N VAL A 116 -55.42 5.76 -30.31
CA VAL A 116 -54.93 5.53 -28.94
C VAL A 116 -53.40 5.65 -28.92
N MET A 117 -52.86 6.34 -27.92
CA MET A 117 -51.41 6.55 -27.76
C MET A 117 -50.85 5.63 -26.67
N VAL A 118 -49.65 5.07 -26.88
CA VAL A 118 -48.99 4.15 -25.94
C VAL A 118 -47.56 4.61 -25.70
N GLY A 119 -47.15 4.75 -24.44
CA GLY A 119 -45.83 5.31 -24.11
C GLY A 119 -45.63 5.61 -22.63
N GLY A 120 -44.57 6.37 -22.34
CA GLY A 120 -44.19 6.74 -20.96
C GLY A 120 -45.02 7.88 -20.35
N LEU A 121 -44.80 8.14 -19.06
CA LEU A 121 -45.59 9.08 -18.26
C LEU A 121 -45.68 10.50 -18.83
N THR A 122 -44.60 11.03 -19.41
CA THR A 122 -44.59 12.36 -20.04
C THR A 122 -45.59 12.45 -21.18
N MET A 123 -45.70 11.39 -22.00
CA MET A 123 -46.69 11.32 -23.08
C MET A 123 -48.11 11.26 -22.50
N CYS A 124 -48.35 10.43 -21.48
CA CYS A 124 -49.67 10.29 -20.87
C CYS A 124 -50.20 11.63 -20.35
N ARG A 125 -49.38 12.42 -19.64
CA ARG A 125 -49.79 13.75 -19.15
C ARG A 125 -50.13 14.71 -20.30
N LEU A 126 -49.33 14.73 -21.36
CA LEU A 126 -49.61 15.55 -22.54
C LEU A 126 -50.88 15.09 -23.28
N CYS A 127 -51.19 13.79 -23.26
CA CYS A 127 -52.44 13.26 -23.80
C CYS A 127 -53.65 13.65 -22.93
N GLU A 128 -53.54 13.61 -21.60
CA GLU A 128 -54.59 14.06 -20.68
C GLU A 128 -54.94 15.54 -20.92
N GLU A 129 -53.94 16.40 -21.06
CA GLU A 129 -54.12 17.84 -21.36
C GLU A 129 -54.85 18.09 -22.69
N GLN A 130 -54.72 17.17 -23.66
CA GLN A 130 -55.31 17.29 -25.00
C GLN A 130 -56.56 16.43 -25.20
N GLY A 131 -57.02 15.71 -24.17
CA GLY A 131 -58.17 14.81 -24.24
C GLY A 131 -57.95 13.60 -25.17
N LEU A 132 -56.71 13.15 -25.34
CA LEU A 132 -56.36 11.99 -26.17
C LEU A 132 -56.42 10.69 -25.35
N LEU A 133 -57.00 9.65 -25.95
CA LEU A 133 -56.97 8.30 -25.38
C LEU A 133 -55.55 7.78 -25.35
N HIS A 134 -55.14 7.26 -24.19
CA HIS A 134 -53.77 6.81 -23.99
C HIS A 134 -53.70 5.60 -23.05
N VAL A 135 -52.60 4.85 -23.15
CA VAL A 135 -52.23 3.78 -22.23
C VAL A 135 -50.79 4.00 -21.77
N HIS A 136 -50.60 4.02 -20.46
CA HIS A 136 -49.27 4.14 -19.87
C HIS A 136 -48.55 2.79 -19.87
N VAL A 137 -47.33 2.77 -20.42
CA VAL A 137 -46.45 1.61 -20.32
C VAL A 137 -45.85 1.55 -18.91
N LYS A 138 -46.54 0.86 -18.00
CA LYS A 138 -46.10 0.68 -16.62
C LYS A 138 -44.83 -0.14 -16.57
N THR A 139 -43.90 0.25 -15.70
CA THR A 139 -42.68 -0.52 -15.48
C THR A 139 -43.00 -1.77 -14.67
N GLY A 140 -42.54 -2.93 -15.12
CA GLY A 140 -42.62 -4.16 -14.36
C GLY A 140 -41.78 -4.10 -13.07
N TYR A 141 -42.26 -4.76 -12.01
CA TYR A 141 -41.58 -4.79 -10.71
C TYR A 141 -40.13 -5.27 -10.82
N GLN A 142 -39.86 -6.29 -11.65
CA GLN A 142 -38.51 -6.83 -11.84
C GLN A 142 -37.53 -5.81 -12.44
N ALA A 143 -37.97 -4.95 -13.36
CA ALA A 143 -37.11 -3.93 -13.96
C ALA A 143 -36.70 -2.86 -12.94
N VAL A 144 -37.62 -2.48 -12.05
CA VAL A 144 -37.31 -1.58 -10.93
C VAL A 144 -36.32 -2.23 -9.98
N VAL A 145 -36.56 -3.49 -9.58
CA VAL A 145 -35.66 -4.23 -8.68
C VAL A 145 -34.25 -4.36 -9.28
N HIS A 146 -34.14 -4.66 -10.58
CA HIS A 146 -32.85 -4.75 -11.26
C HIS A 146 -32.11 -3.41 -11.26
N ALA A 147 -32.77 -2.32 -11.67
CA ALA A 147 -32.15 -1.00 -11.71
C ALA A 147 -31.71 -0.53 -10.31
N VAL A 148 -32.50 -0.81 -9.27
CA VAL A 148 -32.11 -0.49 -7.88
C VAL A 148 -30.93 -1.36 -7.43
N ALA A 149 -30.90 -2.65 -7.75
CA ALA A 149 -29.79 -3.53 -7.40
C ALA A 149 -28.48 -3.09 -8.08
N GLU A 150 -28.55 -2.69 -9.35
CA GLU A 150 -27.44 -2.14 -10.11
C GLU A 150 -26.94 -0.81 -9.52
N ALA A 151 -27.85 0.09 -9.14
CA ALA A 151 -27.51 1.33 -8.44
C ALA A 151 -26.82 1.07 -7.09
N VAL A 152 -27.28 0.09 -6.31
CA VAL A 152 -26.63 -0.30 -5.05
C VAL A 152 -25.24 -0.89 -5.30
N ALA A 153 -25.07 -1.71 -6.34
CA ALA A 153 -23.77 -2.27 -6.69
C ALA A 153 -22.78 -1.16 -7.12
N ALA A 154 -23.24 -0.20 -7.94
CA ALA A 154 -22.47 0.96 -8.34
C ALA A 154 -22.09 1.84 -7.15
N ALA A 155 -23.01 2.11 -6.23
CA ALA A 155 -22.76 2.91 -5.02
C ALA A 155 -21.67 2.27 -4.16
N ARG A 156 -21.75 0.95 -3.94
CA ARG A 156 -20.72 0.21 -3.20
C ARG A 156 -19.36 0.24 -3.90
N SER A 157 -19.34 0.24 -5.23
CA SER A 157 -18.10 0.33 -6.00
C SER A 157 -17.43 1.70 -5.83
N LEU A 158 -18.22 2.78 -5.95
CA LEU A 158 -17.75 4.16 -5.75
C LEU A 158 -17.24 4.39 -4.33
N ASP A 159 -17.99 3.93 -3.32
CA ASP A 159 -17.60 4.04 -1.91
C ASP A 159 -16.29 3.29 -1.61
N ARG A 160 -16.12 2.08 -2.16
CA ARG A 160 -14.85 1.33 -2.04
C ARG A 160 -13.69 2.04 -2.72
N ALA A 161 -13.92 2.62 -3.90
CA ALA A 161 -12.89 3.36 -4.62
C ALA A 161 -12.45 4.61 -3.84
N GLN A 162 -13.40 5.38 -3.30
CA GLN A 162 -13.14 6.53 -2.45
C GLN A 162 -12.44 6.15 -1.15
N THR A 163 -12.93 5.12 -0.45
CA THR A 163 -12.31 4.62 0.78
C THR A 163 -10.87 4.18 0.55
N ARG A 164 -10.60 3.47 -0.56
CA ARG A 164 -9.25 3.07 -0.95
C ARG A 164 -8.38 4.28 -1.28
N GLY A 165 -8.90 5.27 -2.00
CA GLY A 165 -8.22 6.53 -2.28
C GLY A 165 -7.82 7.28 -1.01
N ASN A 166 -8.77 7.43 -0.08
CA ASN A 166 -8.55 8.09 1.22
C ASN A 166 -7.51 7.34 2.06
N LEU A 167 -7.54 6.01 2.06
CA LEU A 167 -6.54 5.19 2.75
C LEU A 167 -5.15 5.41 2.15
N LEU A 168 -5.01 5.37 0.83
CA LEU A 168 -3.74 5.63 0.15
C LEU A 168 -3.22 7.04 0.47
N GLY A 169 -4.08 8.07 0.43
CA GLY A 169 -3.72 9.43 0.82
C GLY A 169 -3.23 9.52 2.27
N THR A 170 -3.90 8.82 3.19
CA THR A 170 -3.51 8.76 4.61
C THR A 170 -2.15 8.07 4.80
N LEU A 171 -1.89 6.97 4.09
CA LEU A 171 -0.61 6.27 4.15
C LEU A 171 0.54 7.13 3.62
N LEU A 172 0.33 7.81 2.49
CA LEU A 172 1.32 8.70 1.89
C LEU A 172 1.64 9.90 2.79
N ASN A 173 0.63 10.47 3.45
CA ASN A 173 0.80 11.61 4.35
C ASN A 173 1.42 11.27 5.71
N ASN A 174 1.30 10.01 6.16
CA ASN A 174 1.99 9.52 7.37
C ASN A 174 3.45 9.13 7.13
N ALA A 175 3.92 9.10 5.88
CA ALA A 175 5.33 8.87 5.59
C ALA A 175 6.19 9.96 6.27
N SER A 176 7.32 9.57 6.87
CA SER A 176 8.24 10.49 7.56
C SER A 176 9.14 11.28 6.60
N TYR A 177 8.93 11.15 5.30
CA TYR A 177 9.73 11.75 4.25
C TYR A 177 8.84 12.28 3.12
N ALA A 178 9.37 13.24 2.37
CA ALA A 178 8.66 13.85 1.25
C ALA A 178 8.60 12.89 0.07
N LEU A 179 7.41 12.76 -0.52
CA LEU A 179 7.09 11.94 -1.67
C LEU A 179 6.49 12.80 -2.79
N LEU A 180 7.04 12.68 -3.99
CA LEU A 180 6.61 13.41 -5.16
C LEU A 180 6.61 12.46 -6.36
N ALA A 181 5.54 12.44 -7.14
CA ALA A 181 5.45 11.65 -8.37
C ALA A 181 5.27 12.57 -9.57
N VAL A 182 5.94 12.24 -10.68
CA VAL A 182 5.83 12.91 -11.97
C VAL A 182 5.47 11.95 -13.09
N ASN A 183 4.79 12.46 -14.12
CA ASN A 183 4.58 11.73 -15.37
C ASN A 183 5.83 11.78 -16.28
N SER A 184 5.74 11.17 -17.47
CA SER A 184 6.80 11.15 -18.48
C SER A 184 7.25 12.54 -18.95
N ASN A 185 6.39 13.55 -18.82
CA ASN A 185 6.64 14.93 -19.24
C ASN A 185 7.18 15.81 -18.09
N GLY A 186 7.51 15.21 -16.93
CA GLY A 186 8.01 15.95 -15.76
C GLY A 186 6.94 16.72 -14.98
N THR A 187 5.66 16.58 -15.32
CA THR A 187 4.56 17.23 -14.60
C THR A 187 4.26 16.45 -13.32
N ILE A 188 4.14 17.17 -12.21
CA ILE A 188 3.82 16.60 -10.90
C ILE A 188 2.38 16.10 -10.91
N ILE A 189 2.19 14.80 -10.63
CA ILE A 189 0.88 14.14 -10.61
C ILE A 189 0.40 13.80 -9.20
N ALA A 190 1.31 13.70 -8.22
CA ALA A 190 0.96 13.46 -6.83
C ALA A 190 2.06 13.93 -5.87
N THR A 191 1.65 14.37 -4.68
CA THR A 191 2.53 14.77 -3.58
C THR A 191 1.94 14.33 -2.25
N ASN A 192 2.78 14.20 -1.22
CA ASN A 192 2.31 14.12 0.17
C ASN A 192 2.54 15.45 0.92
N HIS A 193 1.96 15.58 2.11
CA HIS A 193 2.08 16.78 2.93
C HIS A 193 3.54 17.14 3.29
N GLN A 194 4.42 16.14 3.41
CA GLN A 194 5.85 16.39 3.67
C GLN A 194 6.52 17.09 2.49
N THR A 195 6.12 16.80 1.26
CA THR A 195 6.60 17.51 0.06
C THR A 195 6.14 18.96 0.06
N GLU A 196 4.89 19.22 0.43
CA GLU A 196 4.36 20.59 0.51
C GLU A 196 5.09 21.41 1.56
N HIS A 197 5.37 20.82 2.73
CA HIS A 197 6.21 21.44 3.76
C HIS A 197 7.65 21.69 3.29
N LEU A 198 8.24 20.73 2.57
CA LEU A 198 9.61 20.84 2.07
C LEU A 198 9.77 22.00 1.08
N PHE A 199 8.81 22.18 0.17
CA PHE A 199 8.86 23.23 -0.86
C PHE A 199 8.07 24.50 -0.48
N GLY A 200 7.41 24.52 0.69
CA GLY A 200 6.65 25.65 1.21
C GLY A 200 5.39 25.99 0.43
N ARG A 201 4.82 25.03 -0.31
CA ARG A 201 3.71 25.23 -1.26
C ARG A 201 2.82 23.99 -1.35
N SER A 202 1.50 24.18 -1.36
CA SER A 202 0.51 23.10 -1.51
C SER A 202 0.02 22.91 -2.95
N ASP A 203 0.24 23.89 -3.83
CA ASP A 203 -0.22 23.91 -5.22
C ASP A 203 0.79 23.27 -6.19
N LEU A 204 1.32 22.10 -5.82
CA LEU A 204 2.39 21.45 -6.58
C LEU A 204 1.87 20.58 -7.73
N VAL A 205 0.71 19.93 -7.56
CA VAL A 205 0.13 19.06 -8.58
C VAL A 205 -0.23 19.87 -9.84
N GLY A 206 0.18 19.37 -11.01
CA GLY A 206 0.03 20.06 -12.30
C GLY A 206 1.18 21.01 -12.67
N THR A 207 2.11 21.29 -11.75
CA THR A 207 3.30 22.10 -12.04
C THR A 207 4.45 21.26 -12.60
N GLN A 208 5.43 21.91 -13.22
CA GLN A 208 6.62 21.25 -13.76
C GLN A 208 7.68 21.05 -12.68
N LEU A 209 8.22 19.83 -12.54
CA LEU A 209 9.20 19.49 -11.51
C LEU A 209 10.41 20.44 -11.53
N GLU A 210 10.92 20.79 -12.71
CA GLU A 210 12.09 21.65 -12.86
C GLU A 210 11.94 23.06 -12.26
N GLN A 211 10.69 23.50 -12.04
CA GLN A 211 10.41 24.80 -11.40
C GLN A 211 10.68 24.77 -9.89
N ILE A 212 10.65 23.59 -9.26
CA ILE A 212 10.81 23.43 -7.82
C ILE A 212 12.06 22.61 -7.45
N TYR A 213 12.46 21.68 -8.31
CA TYR A 213 13.57 20.75 -8.09
C TYR A 213 14.19 20.36 -9.43
N ARG A 214 15.49 20.61 -9.58
CA ARG A 214 16.25 20.13 -10.74
C ARG A 214 16.84 18.77 -10.39
N ALA A 215 16.22 17.71 -10.92
CA ALA A 215 16.71 16.35 -10.72
C ALA A 215 18.11 16.19 -11.32
N GLY A 216 19.03 15.61 -10.55
CA GLY A 216 20.31 15.17 -11.06
C GLY A 216 20.19 13.99 -12.01
N THR A 217 21.31 13.59 -12.61
CA THR A 217 21.39 12.42 -13.48
C THR A 217 21.54 11.10 -12.69
N GLN A 218 21.78 11.18 -11.38
CA GLN A 218 21.98 10.04 -10.51
C GLN A 218 20.66 9.55 -9.94
N LYS A 219 20.53 8.22 -9.78
CA LYS A 219 19.35 7.61 -9.15
C LYS A 219 19.22 7.95 -7.66
N GLU A 220 20.33 8.28 -7.03
CA GLU A 220 20.42 8.62 -5.62
C GLU A 220 21.49 9.70 -5.44
N GLU A 221 21.12 10.82 -4.80
CA GLU A 221 22.01 11.96 -4.63
C GLU A 221 21.75 12.70 -3.32
N LEU A 222 22.79 13.34 -2.76
CA LEU A 222 22.65 14.24 -1.62
C LEU A 222 22.51 15.68 -2.11
N VAL A 223 21.35 16.28 -1.86
CA VAL A 223 21.03 17.64 -2.32
C VAL A 223 20.76 18.55 -1.13
N SER A 224 21.12 19.83 -1.25
CA SER A 224 20.81 20.84 -0.25
C SER A 224 19.58 21.64 -0.68
N ILE A 225 18.51 21.57 0.11
CA ILE A 225 17.24 22.26 -0.11
C ILE A 225 16.97 23.13 1.11
N HIS A 226 16.79 24.44 0.93
CA HIS A 226 16.60 25.41 2.02
C HIS A 226 17.64 25.33 3.16
N GLY A 227 18.90 25.03 2.82
CA GLY A 227 20.00 24.92 3.79
C GLY A 227 20.06 23.60 4.57
N GLN A 228 19.11 22.69 4.35
CA GLN A 228 19.13 21.33 4.91
C GLN A 228 19.56 20.32 3.84
N ARG A 229 20.24 19.25 4.25
CA ARG A 229 20.68 18.17 3.34
C ARG A 229 19.65 17.05 3.30
N PHE A 230 19.30 16.65 2.09
CA PHE A 230 18.37 15.56 1.81
C PHE A 230 19.03 14.51 0.93
N LEU A 231 18.79 13.24 1.24
CA LEU A 231 19.02 12.13 0.34
C LEU A 231 17.80 12.03 -0.58
N VAL A 232 18.02 12.29 -1.86
CA VAL A 232 16.99 12.20 -2.89
C VAL A 232 17.16 10.90 -3.65
N THR A 233 16.10 10.11 -3.76
CA THR A 233 16.10 8.90 -4.60
C THR A 233 15.04 9.02 -5.68
N GLN A 234 15.37 8.56 -6.88
CA GLN A 234 14.49 8.54 -8.04
C GLN A 234 14.21 7.09 -8.43
N GLN A 235 12.93 6.73 -8.47
CA GLN A 235 12.46 5.40 -8.87
C GLN A 235 11.45 5.49 -10.01
N PRO A 236 11.56 4.67 -11.07
CA PRO A 236 10.57 4.68 -12.15
C PRO A 236 9.23 4.13 -11.68
N ILE A 237 8.14 4.70 -12.19
CA ILE A 237 6.78 4.17 -12.06
C ILE A 237 6.39 3.57 -13.41
N SER A 238 5.99 2.30 -13.40
CA SER A 238 5.29 1.71 -14.53
C SER A 238 3.78 1.90 -14.33
N MET A 239 3.17 2.84 -15.05
CA MET A 239 1.71 2.95 -15.15
C MET A 239 1.27 2.52 -16.54
N ASP A 240 0.66 1.34 -16.63
CA ASP A 240 0.22 0.69 -17.87
C ASP A 240 1.25 0.75 -19.03
N GLN A 241 0.88 0.32 -20.23
CA GLN A 241 1.83 0.09 -21.33
C GLN A 241 2.39 1.38 -21.97
N GLU A 242 1.87 2.57 -21.64
CA GLU A 242 2.21 3.83 -22.34
C GLU A 242 2.72 4.97 -21.45
N THR A 243 2.60 4.91 -20.12
CA THR A 243 2.97 6.02 -19.23
C THR A 243 4.02 5.62 -18.19
N SER A 244 5.29 5.92 -18.50
CA SER A 244 6.40 5.78 -17.54
C SER A 244 6.65 7.12 -16.83
N GLY A 245 6.55 7.13 -15.50
CA GLY A 245 6.84 8.30 -14.66
C GLY A 245 7.97 8.05 -13.67
N PHE A 246 8.18 8.96 -12.72
CA PHE A 246 9.15 8.78 -11.64
C PHE A 246 8.56 9.18 -10.28
N ILE A 247 8.96 8.47 -9.22
CA ILE A 247 8.79 8.86 -7.82
C ILE A 247 10.13 9.40 -7.34
N PHE A 248 10.07 10.56 -6.71
CA PHE A 248 11.15 11.16 -5.95
C PHE A 248 10.83 11.05 -4.46
N THR A 249 11.82 10.59 -3.68
CA THR A 249 11.75 10.61 -2.21
C THR A 249 12.80 11.56 -1.67
N PHE A 250 12.47 12.39 -0.68
CA PHE A 250 13.45 13.28 -0.03
C PHE A 250 13.52 12.96 1.46
N GLN A 251 14.63 12.35 1.88
CA GLN A 251 14.86 11.99 3.27
C GLN A 251 15.89 12.92 3.91
N ASN A 252 15.54 13.52 5.05
CA ASN A 252 16.43 14.46 5.73
C ASN A 252 17.67 13.72 6.30
N ALA A 253 18.87 14.12 5.86
CA ALA A 253 20.12 13.46 6.22
C ALA A 253 20.45 13.58 7.72
N GLU A 254 20.09 14.69 8.36
CA GLU A 254 20.31 14.88 9.81
C GLU A 254 19.42 13.93 10.63
N THR A 255 18.20 13.66 10.16
CA THR A 255 17.28 12.71 10.80
C THR A 255 17.80 11.28 10.68
N ILE A 256 18.36 10.92 9.52
CA ILE A 256 19.03 9.64 9.31
C ILE A 256 20.19 9.49 10.29
N GLN A 257 21.07 10.49 10.40
CA GLN A 257 22.21 10.49 11.33
C GLN A 257 21.79 10.41 12.80
N LYS A 258 20.75 11.17 13.22
CA LYS A 258 20.22 11.10 14.59
C LYS A 258 19.69 9.71 14.92
N THR A 259 19.04 9.06 13.96
CA THR A 259 18.51 7.70 14.12
C THR A 259 19.64 6.70 14.25
N GLU A 260 20.67 6.80 13.38
CA GLU A 260 21.88 5.99 13.49
C GLU A 260 22.57 6.18 14.85
N TYR A 261 22.70 7.42 15.32
CA TYR A 261 23.29 7.72 16.63
C TYR A 261 22.51 7.08 17.78
N LYS A 262 21.17 7.12 17.75
CA LYS A 262 20.33 6.46 18.75
C LYS A 262 20.57 4.94 18.76
N ILE A 263 20.61 4.31 17.59
CA ILE A 263 20.89 2.88 17.45
C ILE A 263 22.28 2.55 18.05
N ARG A 264 23.31 3.30 17.65
CA ARG A 264 24.67 3.14 18.18
C ARG A 264 24.75 3.34 19.70
N ARG A 265 24.00 4.30 20.24
CA ARG A 265 23.94 4.57 21.69
C ARG A 265 23.28 3.43 22.44
N GLU A 266 22.23 2.81 21.89
CA GLU A 266 21.61 1.63 22.50
C GLU A 266 22.55 0.43 22.50
N LEU A 267 23.23 0.17 21.38
CA LEU A 267 24.26 -0.87 21.30
C LEU A 267 25.39 -0.62 22.31
N SER A 268 25.83 0.64 22.44
CA SER A 268 26.86 1.05 23.41
C SER A 268 26.40 0.88 24.86
N ARG A 269 25.14 1.23 25.19
CA ARG A 269 24.56 1.02 26.54
C ARG A 269 24.52 -0.46 26.92
N LYS A 270 24.36 -1.35 25.94
CA LYS A 270 24.42 -2.80 26.14
C LYS A 270 25.85 -3.36 26.17
N GLY A 271 26.88 -2.51 26.10
CA GLY A 271 28.28 -2.91 26.12
C GLY A 271 28.76 -3.60 24.84
N LEU A 272 28.02 -3.49 23.73
CA LEU A 272 28.25 -4.26 22.50
C LEU A 272 29.16 -3.54 21.48
N VAL A 273 30.12 -2.71 21.94
CA VAL A 273 30.97 -1.89 21.07
C VAL A 273 32.43 -2.00 21.50
N ALA A 274 33.33 -2.18 20.53
CA ALA A 274 34.77 -2.16 20.73
C ALA A 274 35.27 -0.72 20.88
N LYS A 275 35.99 -0.44 21.96
CA LYS A 275 36.49 0.91 22.32
C LYS A 275 37.91 1.17 21.86
N TYR A 276 38.74 0.13 21.80
CA TYR A 276 40.18 0.25 21.54
C TYR A 276 40.55 -0.06 20.08
N GLN A 277 41.52 0.68 19.57
CA GLN A 277 42.16 0.47 18.26
C GLN A 277 43.64 0.11 18.43
N PHE A 278 44.27 -0.38 17.36
CA PHE A 278 45.70 -0.73 17.40
C PHE A 278 46.60 0.46 17.79
N SER A 279 46.17 1.70 17.51
CA SER A 279 46.86 2.93 17.92
C SER A 279 46.91 3.14 19.44
N ASP A 280 46.00 2.51 20.20
CA ASP A 280 45.95 2.62 21.65
C ASP A 280 46.95 1.70 22.35
N ILE A 281 47.57 0.76 21.61
CA ILE A 281 48.60 -0.14 22.13
C ILE A 281 49.97 0.55 22.01
N VAL A 282 50.42 1.16 23.11
CA VAL A 282 51.71 1.87 23.16
C VAL A 282 52.88 0.88 23.32
N THR A 283 53.81 0.87 22.36
CA THR A 283 55.01 0.01 22.44
C THR A 283 56.17 0.54 21.60
N GLN A 284 57.40 0.36 22.09
CA GLN A 284 58.65 0.57 21.34
C GLN A 284 59.40 -0.75 21.07
N ASN A 285 58.84 -1.88 21.52
CA ASN A 285 59.45 -3.19 21.37
C ASN A 285 59.22 -3.74 19.95
N THR A 286 60.29 -4.12 19.26
CA THR A 286 60.24 -4.61 17.87
C THR A 286 59.43 -5.90 17.70
N TYR A 287 59.45 -6.81 18.68
CA TYR A 287 58.63 -8.02 18.67
C TYR A 287 57.14 -7.70 18.80
N MET A 288 56.79 -6.71 19.64
CA MET A 288 55.40 -6.27 19.78
C MET A 288 54.91 -5.56 18.51
N GLN A 289 55.76 -4.76 17.85
CA GLN A 289 55.44 -4.14 16.57
C GLN A 289 55.16 -5.21 15.49
N ALA A 290 55.98 -6.26 15.41
CA ALA A 290 55.73 -7.38 14.51
C ALA A 290 54.41 -8.13 14.85
N LEU A 291 54.07 -8.24 16.13
CA LEU A 291 52.80 -8.83 16.57
C LEU A 291 51.58 -7.97 16.18
N LEU A 292 51.68 -6.65 16.28
CA LEU A 292 50.62 -5.72 15.83
C LEU A 292 50.37 -5.86 14.32
N GLU A 293 51.43 -5.92 13.51
CA GLU A 293 51.30 -6.13 12.06
C GLU A 293 50.68 -7.50 11.73
N LYS A 294 51.04 -8.54 12.49
CA LYS A 294 50.40 -9.85 12.38
C LYS A 294 48.91 -9.77 12.72
N ALA A 295 48.54 -9.12 13.82
CA ALA A 295 47.15 -8.97 14.25
C ALA A 295 46.29 -8.19 13.24
N LYS A 296 46.84 -7.14 12.59
CA LYS A 296 46.19 -6.43 11.48
C LYS A 296 45.89 -7.34 10.30
N ARG A 297 46.84 -8.19 9.89
CA ARG A 297 46.56 -9.17 8.81
C ARG A 297 45.45 -10.16 9.21
N PHE A 298 45.40 -10.56 10.48
CA PHE A 298 44.31 -11.39 10.97
C PHE A 298 42.98 -10.65 11.03
N SER A 299 42.92 -9.32 11.20
CA SER A 299 41.65 -8.58 11.22
C SER A 299 40.91 -8.63 9.88
N GLU A 300 41.63 -8.71 8.77
CA GLU A 300 41.07 -8.74 7.41
C GLU A 300 40.42 -10.07 7.04
N VAL A 301 40.78 -11.17 7.73
CA VAL A 301 40.23 -12.51 7.46
C VAL A 301 39.10 -12.86 8.43
N PRO A 302 38.06 -13.61 7.98
CA PRO A 302 36.89 -13.93 8.81
C PRO A 302 37.14 -15.06 9.83
N GLY A 303 38.34 -15.64 9.87
CA GLY A 303 38.67 -16.79 10.71
C GLY A 303 38.64 -16.49 12.22
N ALA A 304 38.51 -17.55 13.00
CA ALA A 304 38.66 -17.49 14.45
C ALA A 304 40.09 -17.12 14.84
N VAL A 305 40.26 -16.34 15.92
CA VAL A 305 41.57 -15.89 16.40
C VAL A 305 41.75 -16.31 17.84
N LEU A 306 42.88 -16.95 18.16
CA LEU A 306 43.29 -17.27 19.52
C LEU A 306 44.45 -16.35 19.96
N LEU A 307 44.24 -15.60 21.03
CA LEU A 307 45.21 -14.73 21.66
C LEU A 307 45.85 -15.46 22.85
N LEU A 308 47.15 -15.74 22.74
CA LEU A 308 47.92 -16.41 23.78
C LEU A 308 48.81 -15.40 24.50
N GLY A 309 48.77 -15.45 25.84
CA GLY A 309 49.66 -14.66 26.67
C GLY A 309 49.25 -14.70 28.14
N GLU A 310 50.16 -14.29 29.01
CA GLU A 310 49.93 -14.25 30.46
C GLU A 310 48.78 -13.31 30.84
N THR A 311 48.20 -13.52 32.02
CA THR A 311 47.15 -12.65 32.55
C THR A 311 47.67 -11.21 32.68
N GLY A 312 46.84 -10.21 32.33
CA GLY A 312 47.23 -8.79 32.41
C GLY A 312 48.09 -8.26 31.25
N THR A 313 48.39 -9.05 30.22
CA THR A 313 49.19 -8.62 29.05
C THR A 313 48.42 -7.80 28.00
N GLY A 314 47.18 -7.39 28.29
CA GLY A 314 46.39 -6.55 27.38
C GLY A 314 45.75 -7.28 26.19
N LYS A 315 45.45 -8.58 26.30
CA LYS A 315 44.78 -9.37 25.24
C LYS A 315 43.45 -8.76 24.78
N GLU A 316 42.71 -8.11 25.68
CA GLU A 316 41.46 -7.42 25.35
C GLU A 316 41.69 -6.26 24.35
N LEU A 317 42.79 -5.51 24.48
CA LEU A 317 43.15 -4.43 23.54
C LEU A 317 43.33 -5.00 22.13
N PHE A 318 43.98 -6.16 22.01
CA PHE A 318 44.13 -6.87 20.74
C PHE A 318 42.80 -7.33 20.18
N ALA A 319 41.92 -7.94 20.98
CA ALA A 319 40.63 -8.43 20.51
C ALA A 319 39.74 -7.30 19.95
N GLN A 320 39.66 -6.17 20.67
CA GLN A 320 38.92 -5.00 20.23
C GLN A 320 39.54 -4.35 18.99
N SER A 321 40.87 -4.26 18.94
CA SER A 321 41.59 -3.71 17.77
C SER A 321 41.39 -4.56 16.52
N ILE A 322 41.41 -5.89 16.66
CA ILE A 322 41.16 -6.83 15.56
C ILE A 322 39.73 -6.67 15.04
N HIS A 323 38.73 -6.50 15.91
CA HIS A 323 37.37 -6.22 15.48
C HIS A 323 37.27 -4.88 14.73
N ASN A 324 37.83 -3.81 15.31
CA ASN A 324 37.77 -2.46 14.74
C ASN A 324 38.51 -2.33 13.40
N ALA A 325 39.53 -3.15 13.15
CA ALA A 325 40.26 -3.21 11.89
C ALA A 325 39.69 -4.26 10.90
N SER A 326 38.53 -4.86 11.19
CA SER A 326 37.90 -5.87 10.33
C SER A 326 36.76 -5.30 9.48
N PRO A 327 36.29 -6.03 8.45
CA PRO A 327 35.07 -5.68 7.73
C PRO A 327 33.81 -5.61 8.61
N ARG A 328 33.85 -6.20 9.83
CA ARG A 328 32.77 -6.21 10.81
C ARG A 328 32.85 -5.07 11.83
N SER A 329 33.72 -4.08 11.62
CA SER A 329 33.95 -2.97 12.57
C SER A 329 32.73 -2.08 12.87
N LYS A 330 31.69 -2.15 12.04
CA LYS A 330 30.41 -1.44 12.27
C LYS A 330 29.36 -2.30 12.98
N GLU A 331 29.64 -3.59 13.14
CA GLU A 331 28.75 -4.59 13.74
C GLU A 331 29.03 -4.73 15.25
N PRO A 332 28.20 -5.45 16.02
CA PRO A 332 28.39 -5.59 17.46
C PRO A 332 29.72 -6.27 17.85
N PHE A 333 30.33 -5.80 18.93
CA PHE A 333 31.44 -6.48 19.61
C PHE A 333 31.01 -6.88 21.02
N VAL A 334 30.95 -8.18 21.28
CA VAL A 334 30.44 -8.73 22.54
C VAL A 334 31.58 -9.37 23.30
N ALA A 335 31.96 -8.83 24.46
CA ALA A 335 33.00 -9.40 25.31
C ALA A 335 32.39 -10.16 26.48
N VAL A 336 32.92 -11.34 26.77
CA VAL A 336 32.57 -12.15 27.93
C VAL A 336 33.82 -12.76 28.53
N ASN A 337 33.97 -12.60 29.85
CA ASN A 337 34.99 -13.29 30.62
C ASN A 337 34.40 -14.61 31.13
N CYS A 338 34.95 -15.74 30.68
CA CYS A 338 34.42 -17.07 31.00
C CYS A 338 34.67 -17.46 32.48
N ALA A 339 35.69 -16.89 33.13
CA ALA A 339 35.98 -17.15 34.54
C ALA A 339 35.13 -16.31 35.50
N ALA A 340 34.52 -15.22 35.02
CA ALA A 340 33.76 -14.30 35.86
C ALA A 340 32.35 -14.82 36.22
N LEU A 341 31.88 -15.89 35.57
CA LEU A 341 30.52 -16.42 35.75
C LEU A 341 30.54 -17.89 36.19
N PRO A 342 29.66 -18.29 37.13
CA PRO A 342 29.39 -19.69 37.41
C PRO A 342 28.92 -20.44 36.16
N GLU A 343 29.23 -21.75 36.06
CA GLU A 343 28.95 -22.60 34.89
C GLU A 343 27.52 -22.46 34.33
N GLN A 344 26.51 -22.60 35.18
CA GLN A 344 25.10 -22.53 34.78
C GLN A 344 24.72 -21.15 34.25
N LEU A 345 25.30 -20.09 34.82
CA LEU A 345 25.07 -18.72 34.34
C LEU A 345 25.80 -18.47 33.03
N LEU A 346 27.05 -18.92 32.90
CA LEU A 346 27.83 -18.78 31.67
C LEU A 346 27.11 -19.41 30.47
N GLU A 347 26.56 -20.62 30.64
CA GLU A 347 25.78 -21.28 29.59
C GLU A 347 24.54 -20.46 29.20
N SER A 348 23.78 -19.99 30.20
CA SER A 348 22.56 -19.21 29.98
C SER A 348 22.81 -17.83 29.37
N GLU A 349 23.94 -17.20 29.67
CA GLU A 349 24.35 -15.93 29.07
C GLU A 349 24.81 -16.14 27.62
N LEU A 350 25.64 -17.14 27.34
CA LEU A 350 26.15 -17.40 26.00
C LEU A 350 25.05 -17.77 25.01
N PHE A 351 24.18 -18.70 25.39
CA PHE A 351 23.21 -19.32 24.48
C PHE A 351 21.76 -18.87 24.68
N GLY A 352 21.47 -18.14 25.77
CA GLY A 352 20.11 -17.72 26.09
C GLY A 352 19.23 -18.88 26.60
N TYR A 353 18.01 -18.54 27.00
CA TYR A 353 17.04 -19.51 27.51
C TYR A 353 15.61 -19.09 27.14
N VAL A 354 14.70 -20.07 27.07
CA VAL A 354 13.26 -19.80 26.93
C VAL A 354 12.59 -19.70 28.29
N GLU A 355 11.38 -19.14 28.31
CA GLU A 355 10.58 -19.09 29.53
C GLU A 355 10.39 -20.50 30.11
N GLY A 356 10.56 -20.63 31.43
CA GLY A 356 10.40 -21.91 32.13
C GLY A 356 11.57 -22.89 31.99
N ALA A 357 12.69 -22.51 31.35
CA ALA A 357 13.84 -23.39 31.18
C ALA A 357 14.49 -23.86 32.49
N PHE A 358 14.42 -23.05 33.56
CA PHE A 358 14.88 -23.38 34.92
C PHE A 358 14.17 -22.51 35.97
N THR A 359 14.28 -22.87 37.24
CA THR A 359 13.73 -22.10 38.36
C THR A 359 14.40 -20.72 38.45
N GLY A 360 13.66 -19.65 38.18
CA GLY A 360 14.18 -18.28 38.12
C GLY A 360 14.37 -17.71 36.71
N ALA A 361 13.99 -18.46 35.67
CA ALA A 361 13.95 -17.94 34.30
C ALA A 361 12.96 -16.76 34.19
N SER A 362 13.42 -15.65 33.59
CA SER A 362 12.57 -14.48 33.32
C SER A 362 11.38 -14.84 32.42
N LYS A 363 10.22 -14.20 32.69
CA LYS A 363 9.06 -14.26 31.78
C LYS A 363 9.47 -13.76 30.39
N GLY A 364 9.18 -14.53 29.34
CA GLY A 364 9.61 -14.26 27.96
C GLY A 364 11.01 -14.77 27.58
N GLY A 365 11.78 -15.37 28.51
CA GLY A 365 13.13 -15.87 28.24
C GLY A 365 14.20 -14.77 28.06
N LYS A 366 15.40 -15.14 27.61
CA LYS A 366 16.53 -14.23 27.36
C LYS A 366 17.32 -14.69 26.13
N ALA A 367 17.66 -13.76 25.24
CA ALA A 367 18.54 -14.02 24.11
C ALA A 367 19.99 -14.19 24.55
N GLY A 368 20.72 -15.10 23.91
CA GLY A 368 22.13 -15.36 24.21
C GLY A 368 23.09 -14.31 23.63
N LEU A 369 24.29 -14.21 24.21
CA LEU A 369 25.37 -13.35 23.71
C LEU A 369 25.78 -13.68 22.27
N PHE A 370 25.69 -14.95 21.84
CA PHE A 370 25.90 -15.32 20.45
C PHE A 370 24.85 -14.72 19.50
N GLU A 371 23.61 -14.59 19.93
CA GLU A 371 22.57 -13.90 19.15
C GLU A 371 22.87 -12.40 19.06
N LEU A 372 23.30 -11.80 20.17
CA LEU A 372 23.66 -10.38 20.23
C LEU A 372 24.90 -10.06 19.38
N ALA A 373 25.80 -11.03 19.20
CA ALA A 373 27.02 -10.90 18.39
C ALA A 373 26.81 -11.22 16.90
N HIS A 374 25.57 -11.53 16.46
CA HIS A 374 25.27 -11.88 15.08
C HIS A 374 25.75 -10.79 14.09
N LYS A 375 26.41 -11.21 13.00
CA LYS A 375 27.18 -10.40 12.03
C LYS A 375 28.42 -9.70 12.59
N GLY A 376 28.53 -9.61 13.91
CA GLY A 376 29.62 -9.00 14.65
C GLY A 376 30.70 -9.98 15.07
N THR A 377 31.26 -9.71 16.25
CA THR A 377 32.35 -10.48 16.86
C THR A 377 32.06 -10.76 18.33
N ILE A 378 32.33 -11.98 18.78
CA ILE A 378 32.33 -12.33 20.20
C ILE A 378 33.77 -12.55 20.67
N PHE A 379 34.14 -11.94 21.79
CA PHE A 379 35.41 -12.12 22.47
C PHE A 379 35.20 -12.97 23.73
N LEU A 380 35.82 -14.15 23.74
CA LEU A 380 35.80 -15.11 24.84
C LEU A 380 37.11 -15.01 25.61
N ASP A 381 37.14 -14.25 26.70
CA ASP A 381 38.32 -14.17 27.57
C ASP A 381 38.37 -15.36 28.53
N GLU A 382 39.57 -15.80 28.85
CA GLU A 382 39.85 -16.96 29.71
C GLU A 382 39.10 -18.22 29.28
N ILE A 383 39.10 -18.53 27.98
CA ILE A 383 38.35 -19.67 27.39
C ILE A 383 38.70 -21.03 28.03
N VAL A 384 39.86 -21.13 28.67
CA VAL A 384 40.32 -22.34 29.38
C VAL A 384 39.43 -22.67 30.58
N GLU A 385 38.75 -21.67 31.15
CA GLU A 385 37.84 -21.83 32.29
C GLU A 385 36.41 -22.21 31.84
N MET A 386 36.17 -22.34 30.52
CA MET A 386 34.88 -22.75 29.99
C MET A 386 34.59 -24.22 30.32
N PRO A 387 33.44 -24.56 30.93
CA PRO A 387 33.08 -25.94 31.23
C PRO A 387 32.90 -26.81 29.98
N ILE A 388 33.20 -28.11 30.08
CA ILE A 388 33.20 -29.04 28.93
C ILE A 388 31.86 -29.09 28.19
N VAL A 389 30.75 -28.97 28.93
CA VAL A 389 29.39 -28.96 28.36
C VAL A 389 29.18 -27.71 27.49
N VAL A 390 29.68 -26.56 27.94
CA VAL A 390 29.63 -25.30 27.20
C VAL A 390 30.57 -25.34 25.98
N GLN A 391 31.75 -25.95 26.11
CA GLN A 391 32.69 -26.16 25.01
C GLN A 391 32.08 -26.99 23.87
N ALA A 392 31.34 -28.05 24.20
CA ALA A 392 30.65 -28.86 23.19
C ALA A 392 29.62 -28.05 22.38
N LYS A 393 28.92 -27.11 23.04
CA LYS A 393 27.99 -26.18 22.37
C LYS A 393 28.73 -25.12 21.56
N LEU A 394 29.82 -24.57 22.08
CA LEU A 394 30.70 -23.64 21.35
C LEU A 394 31.21 -24.27 20.04
N LEU A 395 31.61 -25.55 20.08
CA LEU A 395 32.07 -26.28 18.90
C LEU A 395 30.98 -26.33 17.81
N ARG A 396 29.72 -26.56 18.19
CA ARG A 396 28.59 -26.49 17.25
C ARG A 396 28.43 -25.11 16.64
N VAL A 397 28.59 -24.04 17.42
CA VAL A 397 28.57 -22.67 16.88
C VAL A 397 29.67 -22.47 15.84
N LEU A 398 30.88 -22.96 16.10
CA LEU A 398 32.02 -22.81 15.19
C LEU A 398 31.86 -23.64 13.90
N GLN A 399 31.30 -24.85 13.99
CA GLN A 399 31.17 -25.78 12.87
C GLN A 399 29.87 -25.57 12.07
N GLU A 400 28.75 -25.55 12.76
CA GLU A 400 27.40 -25.52 12.18
C GLU A 400 26.87 -24.10 12.02
N ARG A 401 27.51 -23.10 12.65
CA ARG A 401 27.05 -21.70 12.66
C ARG A 401 25.62 -21.56 13.19
N GLU A 402 25.30 -22.34 14.21
CA GLU A 402 23.97 -22.44 14.78
C GLU A 402 24.04 -22.51 16.31
N ILE A 403 22.99 -22.02 16.98
CA ILE A 403 22.82 -22.14 18.42
C ILE A 403 21.44 -22.71 18.77
N ARG A 404 21.29 -23.19 20.01
CA ARG A 404 19.99 -23.48 20.63
C ARG A 404 19.94 -22.85 22.02
N ARG A 405 18.82 -22.20 22.33
CA ARG A 405 18.54 -21.71 23.68
C ARG A 405 18.33 -22.87 24.64
N ILE A 406 18.66 -22.67 25.92
CA ILE A 406 18.36 -23.65 26.97
C ILE A 406 16.84 -23.84 27.07
N GLY A 407 16.40 -25.10 27.03
CA GLY A 407 14.97 -25.48 27.06
C GLY A 407 14.25 -25.34 25.72
N ALA A 408 14.95 -25.01 24.63
CA ALA A 408 14.37 -24.88 23.30
C ALA A 408 14.87 -25.96 22.33
N ASP A 409 13.97 -26.48 21.50
CA ASP A 409 14.31 -27.38 20.39
C ASP A 409 14.66 -26.64 19.10
N MET A 410 14.32 -25.35 19.03
CA MET A 410 14.54 -24.51 17.85
C MET A 410 16.02 -24.16 17.69
N VAL A 411 16.52 -24.36 16.47
CA VAL A 411 17.86 -23.98 16.05
C VAL A 411 17.85 -22.57 15.46
N ILE A 412 18.84 -21.76 15.83
CA ILE A 412 18.98 -20.36 15.39
C ILE A 412 20.31 -20.22 14.63
N PRO A 413 20.30 -19.89 13.33
CA PRO A 413 21.53 -19.65 12.58
C PRO A 413 22.20 -18.35 13.03
N VAL A 414 23.52 -18.38 13.19
CA VAL A 414 24.33 -17.25 13.64
C VAL A 414 25.59 -17.06 12.78
N ASP A 415 25.89 -15.82 12.39
CA ASP A 415 27.13 -15.48 11.70
C ASP A 415 28.05 -14.67 12.62
N VAL A 416 28.84 -15.35 13.45
CA VAL A 416 29.66 -14.70 14.48
C VAL A 416 31.13 -15.01 14.27
N ARG A 417 31.96 -13.97 14.31
CA ARG A 417 33.42 -14.12 14.36
C ARG A 417 33.83 -14.35 15.80
N VAL A 418 34.63 -15.38 16.06
CA VAL A 418 35.09 -15.71 17.41
C VAL A 418 36.55 -15.27 17.60
N ILE A 419 36.78 -14.45 18.60
CA ILE A 419 38.13 -14.16 19.14
C ILE A 419 38.17 -14.76 20.54
N SER A 420 39.21 -15.49 20.88
CA SER A 420 39.36 -16.12 22.19
C SER A 420 40.70 -15.77 22.79
N ALA A 421 40.77 -15.68 24.11
CA ALA A 421 42.01 -15.45 24.84
C ALA A 421 42.25 -16.56 25.86
N ALA A 422 43.50 -16.98 25.95
CA ALA A 422 43.95 -18.01 26.88
C ALA A 422 45.36 -17.71 27.40
N ASN A 423 45.69 -18.28 28.56
CA ASN A 423 47.07 -18.37 29.01
C ASN A 423 47.82 -19.44 28.20
N ASN A 424 49.15 -19.34 28.13
CA ASN A 424 50.05 -20.25 27.43
C ASN A 424 49.94 -21.72 27.87
N SER A 425 49.35 -21.97 29.05
CA SER A 425 49.09 -23.30 29.59
C SER A 425 48.01 -24.09 28.84
N ILE A 426 47.23 -23.47 27.94
CA ILE A 426 46.17 -24.18 27.19
C ILE A 426 46.73 -25.34 26.35
N VAL A 427 47.95 -25.21 25.83
CA VAL A 427 48.60 -26.23 24.99
C VAL A 427 48.91 -27.51 25.77
N GLN A 428 48.97 -27.46 27.11
CA GLN A 428 49.23 -28.62 27.97
C GLN A 428 47.95 -29.30 28.48
N LYS A 429 46.79 -28.61 28.39
CA LYS A 429 45.48 -29.11 28.84
C LYS A 429 44.69 -29.82 27.73
N VAL A 430 45.15 -29.71 26.48
CA VAL A 430 44.62 -30.39 25.29
C VAL A 430 45.58 -31.52 24.93
#